data_AF-A0A171ADD3-F1
#
_entry.id   AF-A0A171ADD3-F1
#
_cell.length_a   1.000
_cell.length_b   1.000
_cell.length_c   1.000
_cell.angle_alpha   90.00
_cell.angle_beta   90.00
_cell.angle_gamma   90.00
#
_symmetry.space_group_name_H-M   'P 1'
#
loop_
_entity.id
_entity.type
_entity.pdbx_description
1 polymer ?
#
loop_
_entity_poly.entity_id
_entity_poly.type
_entity_poly.pdbx_seq_one_letter_code
_entity_poly.pdbx_strand_id
1 'polypeptide(L)'
;LAWAHQVMLVHAQRKSILEVEFKGEEGTGLGPTLEFYALVAAELQRKDLGIWLCDDEIHMGSTPIDIGEGLKPPGYYVRRPNGLFPAPLPQDSSHCDRAEKHFWFLGVFLAKVLQDNRLVDLPLSHQFLKLLCQGDRMFNASDKFSLLTRTRSGDDDVMLSSLISDLSEKELEFDPPKN
;
A
#
# COMPACT_ATOMS: atom_id res chain seq x y z
N LEU A 1 -9.80 -14.46 3.33
CA LEU A 1 -8.49 -14.14 3.96
C LEU A 1 -7.72 -15.27 4.67
N ALA A 2 -8.33 -16.30 5.30
CA ALA A 2 -7.56 -17.30 6.06
C ALA A 2 -6.45 -18.01 5.26
N TRP A 3 -6.72 -18.32 3.98
CA TRP A 3 -5.74 -18.87 3.04
C TRP A 3 -4.50 -17.96 2.88
N ALA A 4 -4.73 -16.64 2.74
CA ALA A 4 -3.67 -15.66 2.57
C ALA A 4 -2.82 -15.54 3.83
N HIS A 5 -3.47 -15.53 5.00
CA HIS A 5 -2.78 -15.53 6.29
C HIS A 5 -1.81 -16.71 6.37
N GLN A 6 -2.26 -17.91 6.03
CA GLN A 6 -1.43 -19.11 6.09
C GLN A 6 -0.21 -19.02 5.17
N VAL A 7 -0.41 -18.65 3.90
CA VAL A 7 0.70 -18.50 2.93
C VAL A 7 1.69 -17.45 3.41
N MET A 8 1.20 -16.26 3.78
CA MET A 8 2.06 -15.17 4.20
C MET A 8 2.81 -15.48 5.50
N LEU A 9 2.17 -16.11 6.48
CA LEU A 9 2.84 -16.52 7.73
C LEU A 9 4.00 -17.49 7.47
N VAL A 10 3.79 -18.50 6.62
CA VAL A 10 4.83 -19.50 6.31
C VAL A 10 6.02 -18.87 5.58
N HIS A 11 5.77 -17.85 4.77
CA HIS A 11 6.79 -17.21 3.93
C HIS A 11 7.33 -15.88 4.50
N ALA A 12 6.74 -15.33 5.57
CA ALA A 12 7.09 -14.02 6.13
C ALA A 12 8.57 -13.88 6.49
N GLN A 13 9.17 -14.94 7.04
CA GLN A 13 10.57 -14.95 7.46
C GLN A 13 11.55 -15.30 6.32
N ARG A 14 11.04 -15.65 5.13
CA ARG A 14 11.85 -16.13 4.02
C ARG A 14 12.18 -14.97 3.07
N LYS A 15 13.48 -14.80 2.82
CA LYS A 15 13.99 -13.83 1.83
C LYS A 15 13.79 -14.25 0.37
N SER A 16 13.46 -15.53 0.13
CA SER A 16 13.17 -16.04 -1.21
C SER A 16 11.92 -15.37 -1.80
N ILE A 17 11.96 -15.03 -3.08
CA ILE A 17 10.79 -14.54 -3.82
C ILE A 17 9.65 -15.54 -3.66
N LEU A 18 8.44 -15.05 -3.34
CA LEU A 18 7.26 -15.90 -3.28
C LEU A 18 6.88 -16.35 -4.69
N GLU A 19 6.60 -17.63 -4.85
CA GLU A 19 6.00 -18.20 -6.04
C GLU A 19 4.73 -18.95 -5.62
N VAL A 20 3.63 -18.66 -6.29
CA VAL A 20 2.32 -19.23 -5.99
C VAL A 20 1.83 -20.05 -7.17
N GLU A 21 1.16 -21.15 -6.87
CA GLU A 21 0.41 -21.98 -7.81
C GLU A 21 -1.01 -22.11 -7.27
N PHE A 22 -2.01 -21.87 -8.12
CA PHE A 22 -3.41 -22.08 -7.77
C PHE A 22 -3.81 -23.52 -8.05
N LYS A 23 -4.54 -24.11 -7.10
CA LYS A 23 -4.95 -25.50 -7.20
C LYS A 23 -5.87 -25.69 -8.41
N GLY A 24 -5.40 -26.45 -9.40
CA GLY A 24 -6.18 -26.79 -10.59
C GLY A 24 -5.97 -25.85 -11.77
N GLU A 25 -5.03 -24.91 -11.69
CA GLU A 25 -4.59 -24.09 -12.83
C GLU A 25 -3.28 -24.62 -13.39
N GLU A 26 -3.15 -24.67 -14.72
CA GLU A 26 -1.90 -25.06 -15.37
C GLU A 26 -0.92 -23.89 -15.38
N GLY A 27 0.09 -23.96 -14.52
CA GLY A 27 1.25 -23.06 -14.56
C GLY A 27 1.73 -22.61 -13.19
N THR A 28 3.04 -22.39 -13.08
CA THR A 28 3.66 -21.69 -11.94
C THR A 28 4.30 -20.40 -12.42
N GLY A 29 4.63 -19.52 -11.47
CA GLY A 29 5.48 -18.37 -11.72
C GLY A 29 4.81 -17.03 -11.56
N LEU A 30 5.16 -16.10 -12.44
CA LEU A 30 4.97 -14.66 -12.25
C LEU A 30 3.49 -14.24 -12.17
N GLY A 31 2.69 -14.71 -13.12
CA GLY A 31 1.27 -14.35 -13.27
C GLY A 31 0.45 -14.73 -12.03
N PRO A 32 0.40 -16.03 -11.68
CA PRO A 32 -0.31 -16.50 -10.49
C PRO A 32 0.15 -15.81 -9.19
N THR A 33 1.45 -15.49 -9.08
CA THR A 33 1.97 -14.76 -7.91
C THR A 33 1.48 -13.32 -7.85
N LEU A 34 1.45 -12.61 -8.99
CA LEU A 34 0.90 -11.24 -9.05
C LEU A 34 -0.61 -11.24 -8.77
N GLU A 35 -1.33 -12.24 -9.26
CA GLU A 35 -2.74 -12.44 -8.97
C GLU A 35 -2.98 -12.71 -7.49
N PHE A 36 -2.15 -13.55 -6.85
CA PHE A 36 -2.20 -13.74 -5.40
C PHE A 36 -2.06 -12.41 -4.65
N TYR A 37 -1.08 -11.57 -5.01
CA TYR A 37 -0.91 -10.25 -4.38
C TYR A 37 -2.14 -9.35 -4.61
N ALA A 38 -2.71 -9.34 -5.82
CA ALA A 38 -3.92 -8.57 -6.14
C ALA A 38 -5.13 -9.04 -5.32
N LEU A 39 -5.35 -10.35 -5.22
CA LEU A 39 -6.44 -10.95 -4.44
C LEU A 39 -6.34 -10.61 -2.95
N VAL A 40 -5.13 -10.68 -2.38
CA VAL A 40 -4.93 -10.30 -0.98
C VAL A 40 -5.19 -8.80 -0.77
N ALA A 41 -4.78 -7.96 -1.71
CA ALA A 41 -5.04 -6.51 -1.65
C ALA A 41 -6.53 -6.17 -1.75
N ALA A 42 -7.26 -6.85 -2.62
CA ALA A 42 -8.71 -6.72 -2.73
C ALA A 42 -9.40 -7.16 -1.42
N GLU A 43 -9.05 -8.33 -0.91
CA GLU A 43 -9.61 -8.86 0.34
C GLU A 43 -9.32 -7.93 1.54
N LEU A 44 -8.14 -7.32 1.59
CA LEU A 44 -7.78 -6.33 2.60
C LEU A 44 -8.67 -5.07 2.56
N GLN A 45 -9.35 -4.77 1.46
CA GLN A 45 -10.24 -3.61 1.33
C GLN A 45 -11.68 -3.88 1.80
N ARG A 46 -11.99 -5.10 2.25
CA ARG A 46 -13.36 -5.46 2.66
C ARG A 46 -13.87 -4.65 3.85
N LYS A 47 -15.14 -4.23 3.74
CA LYS A 47 -15.82 -3.42 4.76
C LYS A 47 -16.07 -4.19 6.06
N ASP A 48 -16.31 -5.50 5.95
CA ASP A 48 -16.61 -6.37 7.10
C ASP A 48 -15.40 -6.68 7.99
N LEU A 49 -14.18 -6.36 7.55
CA LEU A 49 -13.00 -6.41 8.41
C LEU A 49 -13.08 -5.38 9.55
N GLY A 50 -13.80 -4.28 9.33
CA GLY A 50 -14.01 -3.23 10.33
C GLY A 50 -12.74 -2.48 10.75
N ILE A 51 -11.66 -2.57 9.96
CA ILE A 51 -10.37 -1.93 10.24
C ILE A 51 -10.18 -0.59 9.56
N TRP A 52 -11.06 -0.24 8.62
CA TRP A 52 -10.99 1.00 7.86
C TRP A 52 -12.09 1.97 8.25
N LEU A 53 -11.76 3.25 8.26
CA LEU A 53 -12.72 4.34 8.36
C LEU A 53 -13.74 4.19 7.21
N CYS A 54 -15.02 4.12 7.56
CA CYS A 54 -16.12 3.95 6.61
C CYS A 54 -17.06 5.16 6.71
N ASP A 55 -16.67 6.26 6.06
CA ASP A 55 -17.53 7.43 5.82
C ASP A 55 -18.09 7.43 4.39
N ASP A 56 -17.93 6.31 3.67
CA ASP A 56 -18.41 6.10 2.31
C ASP A 56 -19.93 5.88 2.31
N GLU A 57 -20.64 6.80 1.67
CA GLU A 57 -22.08 6.68 1.45
C GLU A 57 -22.37 5.69 0.31
N ILE A 58 -23.20 4.69 0.58
CA ILE A 58 -23.72 3.81 -0.47
C ILE A 58 -24.91 4.53 -1.10
N HIS A 59 -24.71 5.11 -2.28
CA HIS A 59 -25.77 5.83 -2.98
C HIS A 59 -26.67 4.89 -3.79
N MET A 60 -27.93 5.29 -3.95
CA MET A 60 -28.84 4.69 -4.93
C MET A 60 -28.22 4.85 -6.34
N GLY A 61 -27.66 3.77 -6.89
CA GLY A 61 -26.96 3.78 -8.18
C GLY A 61 -25.49 3.33 -8.13
N SER A 62 -24.96 2.99 -6.95
CA SER A 62 -23.65 2.35 -6.87
C SER A 62 -23.63 1.05 -7.69
N THR A 63 -22.65 0.90 -8.57
CA THR A 63 -22.51 -0.28 -9.42
C THR A 63 -21.67 -1.36 -8.72
N PRO A 64 -21.87 -2.64 -9.04
CA PRO A 64 -20.93 -3.69 -8.65
C PRO A 64 -19.51 -3.38 -9.18
N ILE A 65 -18.50 -3.81 -8.44
CA ILE A 65 -17.09 -3.55 -8.76
C ILE A 65 -16.32 -4.87 -8.71
N ASP A 66 -15.44 -5.06 -9.68
CA ASP A 66 -14.43 -6.11 -9.68
C ASP A 66 -13.04 -5.48 -9.47
N ILE A 67 -12.37 -5.89 -8.40
CA ILE A 67 -10.98 -5.53 -8.09
C ILE A 67 -10.09 -6.76 -7.87
N GLY A 68 -10.54 -7.95 -8.32
CA GLY A 68 -9.70 -9.15 -8.35
C GLY A 68 -10.46 -10.47 -8.16
N GLU A 69 -11.58 -10.48 -7.45
CA GLU A 69 -12.34 -11.72 -7.14
C GLU A 69 -13.78 -11.66 -7.69
N GLY A 70 -13.93 -11.12 -8.90
CA GLY A 70 -15.22 -10.97 -9.57
C GLY A 70 -16.04 -9.78 -9.07
N LEU A 71 -17.20 -9.58 -9.69
CA LEU A 71 -18.13 -8.51 -9.34
C LEU A 71 -18.65 -8.67 -7.91
N LYS A 72 -18.34 -7.71 -7.05
CA LYS A 72 -18.88 -7.60 -5.70
C LYS A 72 -19.95 -6.50 -5.63
N PRO A 73 -20.99 -6.67 -4.79
CA PRO A 73 -22.05 -5.68 -4.66
C PRO A 73 -21.52 -4.39 -4.00
N PRO A 74 -22.24 -3.27 -4.19
CA PRO A 74 -21.97 -2.03 -3.46
C PRO A 74 -21.87 -2.25 -1.95
N GLY A 75 -20.88 -1.63 -1.32
CA GLY A 75 -20.63 -1.76 0.12
C GLY A 75 -19.81 -2.97 0.55
N TYR A 76 -19.40 -3.85 -0.37
CA TYR A 76 -18.50 -4.97 -0.05
C TYR A 76 -17.08 -4.50 0.29
N TYR A 77 -16.56 -3.54 -0.48
CA TYR A 77 -15.26 -2.90 -0.25
C TYR A 77 -15.43 -1.47 0.26
N VAL A 78 -14.46 -0.99 1.03
CA VAL A 78 -14.39 0.40 1.47
C VAL A 78 -13.87 1.27 0.32
N ARG A 79 -14.65 2.28 -0.07
CA ARG A 79 -14.34 3.16 -1.21
C ARG A 79 -14.31 4.60 -0.77
N ARG A 80 -13.10 5.14 -0.60
CA ARG A 80 -12.89 6.53 -0.18
C ARG A 80 -12.05 7.28 -1.20
N PRO A 81 -12.40 8.53 -1.55
CA PRO A 81 -11.57 9.37 -2.40
C PRO A 81 -10.15 9.57 -1.85
N ASN A 82 -10.05 9.63 -0.51
CA ASN A 82 -8.78 9.85 0.19
C ASN A 82 -8.04 8.55 0.52
N GLY A 83 -8.52 7.39 0.05
CA GLY A 83 -7.95 6.08 0.36
C GLY A 83 -8.30 5.54 1.75
N LEU A 84 -7.79 4.34 2.00
CA LEU A 84 -7.96 3.59 3.24
C LEU A 84 -7.20 4.29 4.38
N PHE A 85 -7.91 4.53 5.48
CA PHE A 85 -7.35 5.04 6.72
C PHE A 85 -7.88 4.18 7.87
N PRO A 86 -7.08 3.86 8.90
CA PRO A 86 -7.54 3.05 10.03
C PRO A 86 -8.82 3.59 10.69
N ALA A 87 -9.75 2.70 11.02
CA ALA A 87 -10.99 3.05 11.72
C ALA A 87 -10.69 3.51 13.16
N PRO A 88 -11.39 4.55 13.67
CA PRO A 88 -11.43 4.80 15.10
C PRO A 88 -12.24 3.69 15.78
N LEU A 89 -11.57 2.89 16.62
CA LEU A 89 -12.20 1.77 17.31
C LEU A 89 -12.40 2.08 18.81
N PRO A 90 -13.49 1.58 19.42
CA PRO A 90 -13.67 1.64 20.87
C PRO A 90 -12.49 0.96 21.57
N GLN A 91 -11.79 1.71 22.43
CA GLN A 91 -10.65 1.20 23.18
C GLN A 91 -11.07 0.05 24.10
N ASP A 92 -10.14 -0.87 24.36
CA ASP A 92 -10.33 -2.05 25.22
C ASP A 92 -11.51 -2.96 24.80
N SER A 93 -11.81 -3.01 23.49
CA SER A 93 -12.86 -3.85 22.93
C SER A 93 -12.29 -4.97 22.05
N SER A 94 -13.07 -6.03 21.84
CA SER A 94 -12.72 -7.12 20.91
C SER A 94 -12.55 -6.66 19.46
N HIS A 95 -12.94 -5.43 19.12
CA HIS A 95 -12.65 -4.83 17.82
C HIS A 95 -11.16 -4.53 17.67
N CYS A 96 -10.50 -4.06 18.74
CA CYS A 96 -9.05 -3.81 18.74
C CYS A 96 -8.26 -5.11 18.52
N ASP A 97 -8.61 -6.20 19.23
CA ASP A 97 -7.93 -7.50 19.07
C ASP A 97 -8.01 -8.06 17.64
N ARG A 98 -9.15 -7.83 16.97
CA ARG A 98 -9.33 -8.23 15.57
C ARG A 98 -8.54 -7.32 14.63
N ALA A 99 -8.60 -6.00 14.87
CA ALA A 99 -7.87 -5.04 14.07
C ALA A 99 -6.35 -5.25 14.17
N GLU A 100 -5.82 -5.54 15.35
CA GLU A 100 -4.40 -5.86 15.56
C GLU A 100 -3.96 -7.01 14.65
N LYS A 101 -4.72 -8.12 14.62
CA LYS A 101 -4.41 -9.28 13.78
C LYS A 101 -4.40 -8.92 12.29
N HIS A 102 -5.33 -8.08 11.84
CA HIS A 102 -5.38 -7.64 10.45
C HIS A 102 -4.26 -6.65 10.10
N PHE A 103 -3.94 -5.70 10.98
CA PHE A 103 -2.83 -4.77 10.77
C PHE A 103 -1.46 -5.45 10.83
N TRP A 104 -1.30 -6.45 11.71
CA TRP A 104 -0.13 -7.30 11.73
C TRP A 104 0.03 -8.02 10.38
N PHE A 105 -1.05 -8.63 9.88
CA PHE A 105 -1.04 -9.30 8.58
C PHE A 105 -0.78 -8.33 7.43
N LEU A 106 -1.39 -7.14 7.44
CA LEU A 106 -1.11 -6.06 6.48
C LEU A 106 0.38 -5.71 6.46
N GLY A 107 1.02 -5.60 7.62
CA GLY A 107 2.45 -5.32 7.73
C GLY A 107 3.30 -6.40 7.09
N VAL A 108 3.01 -7.68 7.36
CA VAL A 108 3.70 -8.82 6.73
C VAL A 108 3.49 -8.81 5.22
N PHE A 109 2.27 -8.55 4.77
CA PHE A 109 1.91 -8.48 3.37
C PHE A 109 2.69 -7.39 2.63
N LEU A 110 2.64 -6.14 3.12
CA LEU A 110 3.37 -5.02 2.53
C LEU A 110 4.88 -5.26 2.55
N ALA A 111 5.43 -5.76 3.66
CA ALA A 111 6.85 -6.06 3.75
C ALA A 111 7.28 -7.09 2.70
N LYS A 112 6.46 -8.11 2.47
CA LYS A 112 6.76 -9.16 1.50
C LYS A 112 6.62 -8.68 0.04
N VAL A 113 5.58 -7.90 -0.25
CA VAL A 113 5.40 -7.23 -1.56
C VAL A 113 6.62 -6.37 -1.89
N LEU A 114 7.08 -5.56 -0.93
CA LEU A 114 8.26 -4.71 -1.08
C LEU A 114 9.55 -5.54 -1.23
N GLN A 115 9.74 -6.57 -0.41
CA GLN A 115 10.90 -7.46 -0.49
C GLN A 115 11.00 -8.14 -1.86
N ASP A 116 9.87 -8.53 -2.44
CA ASP A 116 9.81 -9.20 -3.74
C ASP A 116 9.79 -8.21 -4.92
N ASN A 117 9.99 -6.91 -4.64
CA ASN A 117 9.96 -5.80 -5.60
C ASN A 117 8.69 -5.79 -6.47
N ARG A 118 7.53 -5.89 -5.81
CA ARG A 118 6.21 -5.92 -6.44
C ARG A 118 5.43 -4.66 -6.14
N LEU A 119 4.53 -4.33 -7.05
CA LEU A 119 3.49 -3.34 -6.83
C LEU A 119 2.18 -4.05 -6.48
N VAL A 120 1.41 -3.42 -5.63
CA VAL A 120 0.08 -3.88 -5.23
C VAL A 120 -0.87 -2.71 -5.23
N ASP A 121 -2.08 -2.92 -5.74
CA ASP A 121 -3.12 -1.91 -5.73
C ASP A 121 -3.87 -1.92 -4.38
N LEU A 122 -3.22 -1.33 -3.38
CA LEU A 122 -3.84 -1.07 -2.08
C LEU A 122 -3.90 0.45 -1.88
N PRO A 123 -5.08 1.09 -2.04
CA PRO A 123 -5.20 2.54 -2.03
C PRO A 123 -5.15 3.08 -0.60
N LEU A 124 -3.99 2.98 0.06
CA LEU A 124 -3.76 3.58 1.37
C LEU A 124 -3.79 5.10 1.26
N SER A 125 -4.44 5.75 2.23
CA SER A 125 -4.45 7.20 2.31
C SER A 125 -3.04 7.75 2.52
N HIS A 126 -2.79 8.93 1.95
CA HIS A 126 -1.50 9.62 2.10
C HIS A 126 -1.13 9.84 3.58
N GLN A 127 -2.12 10.17 4.41
CA GLN A 127 -1.95 10.37 5.84
C GLN A 127 -1.53 9.08 6.54
N PHE A 128 -2.09 7.94 6.16
CA PHE A 128 -1.71 6.66 6.74
C PHE A 128 -0.30 6.25 6.31
N LEU A 129 0.06 6.44 5.04
CA LEU A 129 1.43 6.21 4.54
C LEU A 129 2.45 7.08 5.29
N LYS A 130 2.16 8.36 5.51
CA LYS A 130 3.01 9.24 6.34
C LYS A 130 3.22 8.67 7.73
N LEU A 131 2.18 8.15 8.39
CA LEU A 131 2.29 7.56 9.73
C LEU A 131 3.17 6.30 9.72
N LEU A 132 3.01 5.43 8.73
CA LEU A 132 3.83 4.21 8.58
C LEU A 132 5.32 4.54 8.37
N CYS A 133 5.63 5.65 7.69
CA CYS A 133 6.99 6.10 7.39
C CYS A 133 7.57 7.09 8.42
N GLN A 134 7.08 7.08 9.67
CA GLN A 134 7.56 7.93 10.79
C GLN A 134 7.24 9.44 10.68
N GLY A 135 6.21 9.82 9.91
CA GLY A 135 5.74 11.20 9.74
C GLY A 135 6.71 12.08 8.94
N ASP A 136 6.52 13.40 8.96
CA ASP A 136 7.36 14.39 8.24
C ASP A 136 8.84 14.42 8.70
N ARG A 137 9.33 13.44 9.46
CA ARG A 137 10.75 13.30 9.83
C ARG A 137 11.65 13.08 8.62
N MET A 138 11.14 12.59 7.49
CA MET A 138 11.86 12.61 6.21
C MET A 138 11.74 13.95 5.44
N PHE A 139 10.81 14.83 5.84
CA PHE A 139 10.45 16.05 5.09
C PHE A 139 10.92 17.35 5.72
N ASN A 140 11.63 17.31 6.85
CA ASN A 140 12.33 18.50 7.34
C ASN A 140 13.38 18.94 6.32
N ALA A 141 13.30 20.19 5.87
CA ALA A 141 14.24 20.76 4.89
C ALA A 141 15.72 20.61 5.30
N SER A 142 15.99 20.44 6.59
CA SER A 142 17.33 20.14 7.14
C SER A 142 17.86 18.75 6.76
N ASP A 143 17.00 17.73 6.63
CA ASP A 143 17.40 16.37 6.22
C ASP A 143 17.60 16.25 4.70
N LYS A 144 16.99 17.14 3.91
CA LYS A 144 17.28 17.24 2.47
C LYS A 144 18.76 17.54 2.22
N PHE A 145 19.38 18.40 3.02
CA PHE A 145 20.79 18.75 2.90
C PHE A 145 21.73 17.65 3.43
N SER A 146 21.32 16.92 4.47
CA SER A 146 22.14 15.82 5.04
C SER A 146 22.20 14.60 4.13
N LEU A 147 21.12 14.32 3.37
CA LEU A 147 21.12 13.25 2.37
C LEU A 147 22.00 13.60 1.15
N LEU A 148 21.93 14.84 0.65
CA LEU A 148 22.76 15.34 -0.45
C LEU A 148 24.27 15.33 -0.12
N THR A 149 24.62 15.51 1.16
CA THR A 149 26.03 15.45 1.60
C THR A 149 26.53 14.03 1.84
N ARG A 150 25.64 13.06 2.10
CA ARG A 150 26.00 11.67 2.40
C ARG A 150 26.11 10.76 1.17
N THR A 151 25.51 11.13 0.02
CA THR A 151 25.54 10.32 -1.21
C THR A 151 26.59 10.74 -2.24
N ARG A 152 27.56 11.59 -1.88
CA ARG A 152 28.79 11.72 -2.70
C ARG A 152 29.60 10.42 -2.76
N SER A 153 29.24 9.40 -1.98
CA SER A 153 29.72 8.03 -2.12
C SER A 153 28.59 7.13 -2.65
N GLY A 154 28.59 7.00 -3.98
CA GLY A 154 27.85 6.09 -4.86
C GLY A 154 26.79 5.17 -4.27
N ASP A 155 25.53 5.43 -4.64
CA ASP A 155 24.70 4.50 -5.42
C ASP A 155 23.49 5.29 -5.97
N ASP A 156 23.12 5.03 -7.22
CA ASP A 156 22.08 5.78 -7.94
C ASP A 156 20.67 5.40 -7.45
N ASP A 157 20.14 6.14 -6.48
CA ASP A 157 18.75 6.01 -6.03
C ASP A 157 17.78 6.59 -7.09
N VAL A 158 17.12 5.69 -7.83
CA VAL A 158 16.15 5.99 -8.90
C VAL A 158 15.02 6.91 -8.42
N MET A 159 14.64 6.82 -7.14
CA MET A 159 13.62 7.67 -6.51
C MET A 159 14.06 9.12 -6.25
N LEU A 160 15.38 9.38 -6.23
CA LEU A 160 15.92 10.74 -6.06
C LEU A 160 15.89 11.52 -7.38
N SER A 161 15.93 10.83 -8.53
CA SER A 161 15.89 11.48 -9.85
C SER A 161 14.61 12.29 -10.08
N SER A 162 13.45 11.78 -9.67
CA SER A 162 12.18 12.51 -9.76
C SER A 162 12.16 13.78 -8.89
N LEU A 163 12.81 13.74 -7.72
CA LEU A 163 12.91 14.91 -6.84
C LEU A 163 13.84 15.98 -7.41
N ILE A 164 14.89 15.59 -8.15
CA ILE A 164 15.80 16.52 -8.83
C ILE A 164 15.10 17.17 -10.04
N SER A 165 14.31 16.40 -10.79
CA SER A 165 13.51 16.94 -11.91
C SER A 165 12.52 18.00 -11.45
N ASP A 166 11.74 17.74 -10.39
CA ASP A 166 10.77 18.69 -9.83
C ASP A 166 11.41 20.00 -9.34
N LEU A 167 12.66 19.94 -8.85
CA LEU A 167 13.41 21.12 -8.43
C LEU A 167 13.93 21.92 -9.63
N SER A 168 14.36 21.26 -10.71
CA SER A 168 14.81 21.94 -11.93
C SER A 168 13.69 22.73 -12.61
N GLU A 169 12.47 22.20 -12.58
CA GLU A 169 11.30 22.84 -13.19
C GLU A 169 10.91 24.14 -12.44
N LYS A 170 11.06 24.15 -11.11
CA LYS A 170 10.78 25.33 -10.28
C LYS A 170 11.86 26.41 -10.34
N GLU A 171 13.12 26.06 -10.59
CA GLU A 171 14.17 27.08 -10.78
C GLU A 171 14.07 27.77 -12.15
N LEU A 172 13.52 27.09 -13.17
CA LEU A 172 13.31 27.67 -14.51
C LEU A 172 12.15 28.67 -14.58
N GLU A 173 11.18 28.62 -13.65
CA GLU A 173 10.07 29.58 -13.58
C GLU A 173 10.48 30.96 -13.02
N PHE A 174 11.68 31.10 -12.46
CA PHE A 174 12.17 32.35 -11.88
C PHE A 174 13.10 33.16 -12.81
N ASP A 175 13.35 32.71 -14.03
CA ASP A 175 14.19 33.47 -14.96
C ASP A 175 13.35 34.59 -15.60
N PRO A 176 13.62 35.88 -15.33
CA PRO A 176 12.84 36.96 -15.91
C PRO A 176 13.04 36.98 -17.44
N PRO A 177 12.02 37.41 -18.21
CA PRO A 177 12.13 37.47 -19.66
C PRO A 177 13.28 38.40 -20.04
N LYS A 178 14.22 37.87 -20.81
CA LYS A 178 15.32 38.66 -21.37
C LYS A 178 14.72 39.70 -22.32
N ASN A 179 14.89 40.98 -21.99
CA ASN A 179 14.66 42.11 -22.90
C ASN A 179 15.60 42.03 -24.11
#